data_AF-A0A9E3TWY7-F1
#
_entry.id   AF-A0A9E3TWY7-F1
#
_cell.length_a   1.000
_cell.length_b   1.000
_cell.length_c   1.000
_cell.angle_alpha   90.00
_cell.angle_beta   90.00
_cell.angle_gamma   90.00
#
_symmetry.space_group_name_H-M   'P 1'
#
loop_
_entity.id
_entity.type
_entity.pdbx_description
1 polymer ?
#
loop_
_entity_poly.entity_id
_entity_poly.type
_entity_poly.pdbx_seq_one_letter_code
_entity_poly.pdbx_strand_id
1 'polypeptide(L)'
;ASELTWLTSAKRPGLAGFKNTISLDQLIADQIGIETRYPFLALSTSGRSMSWTATGVEIPGETSPARLFKALFIEGNDQEVAAEVRQLQRGRSILDTVLGEANKLERDLGPRDREKLEEYLAAVRNLESRLQQSQGWTKKPKPRVDAKPPTDVADRNEAIEQQRLMYDMMVLALQTDSTRTITFQLSGLNAVPVIPGVKTDW
;
A
#
# COMPACT_ATOMS: atom_id res chain seq x y z
N ALA A 1 -13.17 11.98 11.73
CA ALA A 1 -13.41 10.75 12.54
C ALA A 1 -13.69 9.53 11.67
N SER A 2 -14.69 9.57 10.76
CA SER A 2 -15.00 8.44 9.87
C SER A 2 -13.82 8.04 8.96
N GLU A 3 -13.10 9.02 8.40
CA GLU A 3 -11.92 8.80 7.55
C GLU A 3 -10.82 7.94 8.21
N LEU A 4 -10.65 8.03 9.54
CA LEU A 4 -9.62 7.29 10.27
C LEU A 4 -9.91 5.79 10.33
N THR A 5 -11.15 5.37 10.09
CA THR A 5 -11.59 3.99 10.32
C THR A 5 -12.43 3.44 9.18
N TRP A 6 -12.46 4.13 8.04
CA TRP A 6 -13.31 3.77 6.90
C TRP A 6 -13.11 2.32 6.46
N LEU A 7 -11.86 1.88 6.29
CA LEU A 7 -11.54 0.51 5.87
C LEU A 7 -11.30 -0.47 7.02
N THR A 8 -11.27 -0.02 8.28
CA THR A 8 -10.92 -0.87 9.43
C THR A 8 -12.09 -1.12 10.38
N SER A 9 -13.09 -0.24 10.36
CA SER A 9 -14.19 -0.22 11.34
C SER A 9 -13.72 -0.19 12.81
N ALA A 10 -12.49 0.27 13.07
CA ALA A 10 -11.93 0.27 14.41
C ALA A 10 -12.77 1.18 15.34
N LYS A 11 -13.02 0.70 16.55
CA LYS A 11 -13.88 1.42 17.51
C LYS A 11 -13.16 2.65 18.07
N ARG A 12 -13.94 3.69 18.37
CA ARG A 12 -13.49 4.92 19.07
C ARG A 12 -12.39 5.71 18.32
N PRO A 13 -12.58 6.05 17.02
CA PRO A 13 -11.62 6.85 16.28
C PRO A 13 -11.34 8.20 16.96
N GLY A 14 -10.07 8.55 17.10
CA GLY A 14 -9.62 9.86 17.59
C GLY A 14 -9.64 10.04 19.12
N LEU A 15 -10.01 9.02 19.90
CA LEU A 15 -9.86 9.06 21.36
C LEU A 15 -8.43 8.67 21.80
N ALA A 16 -8.05 9.06 23.02
CA ALA A 16 -6.77 8.66 23.61
C ALA A 16 -6.63 7.12 23.65
N GLY A 17 -5.49 6.62 23.21
CA GLY A 17 -5.23 5.18 23.09
C GLY A 17 -5.92 4.52 21.88
N PHE A 18 -6.52 5.28 20.96
CA PHE A 18 -7.00 4.75 19.69
C PHE A 18 -5.86 4.09 18.93
N LYS A 19 -6.11 2.86 18.49
CA LYS A 19 -5.22 2.09 17.63
C LYS A 19 -6.07 1.50 16.50
N ASN A 20 -5.56 1.62 15.29
CA ASN A 20 -6.24 1.02 14.14
C ASN A 20 -6.05 -0.49 14.10
N THR A 21 -6.78 -1.15 13.20
CA THR A 21 -6.68 -2.58 12.93
C THR A 21 -6.40 -2.81 11.45
N ILE A 22 -6.32 -4.08 11.04
CA ILE A 22 -6.25 -4.43 9.62
C ILE A 22 -7.37 -3.73 8.84
N SER A 23 -7.01 -3.19 7.69
CA SER A 23 -7.94 -2.59 6.74
C SER A 23 -8.42 -3.62 5.72
N LEU A 24 -9.61 -3.40 5.15
CA LEU A 24 -10.26 -4.33 4.23
C LEU A 24 -9.39 -4.65 3.02
N ASP A 25 -8.70 -3.67 2.44
CA ASP A 25 -7.78 -3.88 1.32
C ASP A 25 -6.58 -4.73 1.73
N GLN A 26 -6.06 -4.57 2.95
CA GLN A 26 -5.00 -5.43 3.45
C GLN A 26 -5.50 -6.86 3.72
N LEU A 27 -6.74 -7.02 4.19
CA LEU A 27 -7.35 -8.33 4.33
C LEU A 27 -7.53 -9.01 2.97
N ILE A 28 -7.96 -8.27 1.94
CA ILE A 28 -8.05 -8.77 0.57
C ILE A 28 -6.66 -9.16 0.04
N ALA A 29 -5.64 -8.32 0.26
CA ALA A 29 -4.28 -8.59 -0.17
C ALA A 29 -3.68 -9.85 0.46
N ASP A 30 -4.06 -10.20 1.70
CA ASP A 30 -3.67 -11.47 2.32
C ASP A 30 -4.27 -12.69 1.61
N GLN A 31 -5.47 -12.55 1.05
CA GLN A 31 -6.18 -13.67 0.43
C GLN A 31 -5.82 -13.86 -1.04
N ILE A 32 -5.79 -12.77 -1.82
CA ILE A 32 -5.62 -12.84 -3.28
C ILE A 32 -4.38 -12.09 -3.80
N GLY A 33 -3.74 -11.27 -2.97
CA GLY A 33 -2.60 -10.45 -3.39
C GLY A 33 -1.33 -11.27 -3.65
N ILE A 34 -1.26 -12.50 -3.14
CA ILE A 34 -0.13 -13.41 -3.42
C ILE A 34 -0.08 -13.88 -4.88
N GLU A 35 -1.17 -13.74 -5.63
CA GLU A 35 -1.24 -14.17 -7.04
C GLU A 35 -0.67 -13.13 -8.00
N THR A 36 -0.42 -11.90 -7.55
CA THR A 36 0.06 -10.79 -8.38
C THR A 36 1.41 -10.26 -7.90
N ARG A 37 2.10 -9.50 -8.77
CA ARG A 37 3.41 -8.89 -8.44
C ARG A 37 3.32 -7.94 -7.25
N TYR A 38 2.28 -7.12 -7.24
CA TYR A 38 1.96 -6.20 -6.15
C TYR A 38 0.73 -6.74 -5.42
N PRO A 39 0.82 -7.08 -4.11
CA PRO A 39 -0.33 -7.61 -3.37
C PRO A 39 -1.48 -6.61 -3.24
N PHE A 40 -1.14 -5.32 -3.20
CA PHE A 40 -2.08 -4.21 -3.23
C PHE A 40 -1.37 -2.95 -3.73
N LEU A 41 -2.14 -1.93 -4.08
CA LEU A 41 -1.68 -0.56 -4.27
C LEU A 41 -2.45 0.38 -3.34
N ALA A 42 -1.74 1.01 -2.40
CA ALA A 42 -2.27 2.14 -1.64
C ALA A 42 -1.89 3.43 -2.36
N LEU A 43 -2.87 4.10 -2.93
CA LEU A 43 -2.72 5.30 -3.74
C LEU A 43 -3.39 6.48 -3.03
N SER A 44 -2.88 7.68 -3.24
CA SER A 44 -3.57 8.88 -2.75
C SER A 44 -3.14 10.16 -3.46
N THR A 45 -3.84 11.26 -3.16
CA THR A 45 -3.45 12.60 -3.63
C THR A 45 -2.63 13.39 -2.61
N SER A 46 -2.53 12.93 -1.36
CA SER A 46 -1.90 13.66 -0.25
C SER A 46 -0.73 12.94 0.44
N GLY A 47 -0.43 11.71 0.05
CA GLY A 47 0.59 10.85 0.67
C GLY A 47 0.08 10.04 1.87
N ARG A 48 -1.06 10.42 2.43
CA ARG A 48 -1.81 9.61 3.41
C ARG A 48 -2.73 8.64 2.69
N SER A 49 -2.99 7.48 3.27
CA SER A 49 -3.92 6.50 2.68
C SER A 49 -4.94 6.02 3.70
N MET A 50 -5.95 5.29 3.22
CA MET A 50 -6.93 4.62 4.08
C MET A 50 -6.51 3.18 4.43
N SER A 51 -5.31 2.77 4.05
CA SER A 51 -4.77 1.43 4.23
C SER A 51 -3.99 1.33 5.55
N TRP A 52 -4.28 0.29 6.30
CA TRP A 52 -3.72 0.02 7.63
C TRP A 52 -3.28 -1.43 7.74
N THR A 53 -2.06 -1.62 8.23
CA THR A 53 -1.54 -2.94 8.59
C THR A 53 -2.35 -3.56 9.74
N ALA A 54 -2.26 -4.88 9.92
CA ALA A 54 -2.91 -5.56 11.04
C ALA A 54 -2.45 -5.05 12.42
N THR A 55 -1.24 -4.50 12.52
CA THR A 55 -0.73 -3.88 13.75
C THR A 55 -1.19 -2.44 13.94
N GLY A 56 -2.05 -1.91 13.06
CA GLY A 56 -2.65 -0.58 13.18
C GLY A 56 -1.75 0.57 12.72
N VAL A 57 -0.70 0.27 11.94
CA VAL A 57 0.18 1.27 11.32
C VAL A 57 -0.38 1.69 9.97
N GLU A 58 -0.47 3.00 9.71
CA GLU A 58 -0.90 3.59 8.44
C GLU A 58 0.11 3.24 7.34
N ILE A 59 -0.39 2.78 6.20
CA ILE A 59 0.42 2.53 5.01
C ILE A 59 0.40 3.81 4.18
N PRO A 60 1.55 4.43 3.85
CA PRO A 60 1.58 5.62 3.01
C PRO A 60 0.99 5.39 1.62
N GLY A 61 0.32 6.39 1.08
CA GLY A 61 -0.23 6.35 -0.28
C GLY A 61 0.79 6.83 -1.31
N GLU A 62 0.88 6.14 -2.44
CA GLU A 62 1.63 6.59 -3.60
C GLU A 62 0.87 7.73 -4.30
N THR A 63 1.56 8.85 -4.53
CA THR A 63 0.98 10.10 -5.08
C THR A 63 1.46 10.45 -6.48
N SER A 64 2.51 9.78 -6.96
CA SER A 64 3.19 10.05 -8.22
C SER A 64 2.80 8.97 -9.24
N PRO A 65 1.96 9.33 -10.25
CA PRO A 65 1.71 8.46 -11.39
C PRO A 65 2.99 8.03 -12.10
N ALA A 66 4.01 8.90 -12.20
CA ALA A 66 5.27 8.57 -12.86
C ALA A 66 6.05 7.49 -12.10
N ARG A 67 6.14 7.59 -10.76
CA ARG A 67 6.78 6.55 -9.94
C ARG A 67 5.99 5.25 -9.96
N LEU A 68 4.66 5.32 -9.93
CA LEU A 68 3.82 4.14 -10.05
C LEU A 68 4.00 3.44 -11.41
N PHE A 69 4.00 4.20 -12.52
CA PHE A 69 4.28 3.65 -13.85
C PHE A 69 5.65 2.98 -13.91
N LYS A 70 6.69 3.63 -13.38
CA LYS A 70 8.04 3.05 -13.31
C LYS A 70 8.03 1.74 -12.52
N ALA A 71 7.36 1.72 -11.37
CA ALA A 71 7.24 0.52 -10.55
C ALA A 71 6.54 -0.60 -11.33
N LEU A 72 5.42 -0.34 -11.99
CA LEU A 72 4.61 -1.36 -12.66
C LEU A 72 5.24 -1.90 -13.95
N PHE A 73 5.85 -1.04 -14.77
CA PHE A 73 6.15 -1.36 -16.18
C PHE A 73 7.61 -1.22 -16.59
N ILE A 74 8.43 -0.47 -15.84
CA ILE A 74 9.84 -0.25 -16.20
C ILE A 74 10.71 -1.26 -15.48
N GLU A 75 11.46 -2.06 -16.24
CA GLU A 75 12.43 -2.99 -15.68
C GLU A 75 13.52 -2.25 -14.91
N GLY A 76 13.85 -2.77 -13.74
CA GLY A 76 15.02 -2.29 -13.01
C GLY A 76 16.30 -2.77 -13.70
N ASN A 77 17.38 -2.01 -13.56
CA ASN A 77 18.69 -2.52 -13.92
C ASN A 77 19.15 -3.60 -12.92
N ASP A 78 20.20 -4.36 -13.25
CA ASP A 78 20.71 -5.45 -12.40
C ASP A 78 21.04 -5.00 -10.97
N GLN A 79 21.50 -3.76 -10.78
CA GLN A 79 21.81 -3.22 -9.45
C GLN A 79 20.54 -2.92 -8.65
N GLU A 80 19.52 -2.35 -9.29
CA GLU A 80 18.20 -2.07 -8.69
C GLU A 80 17.52 -3.38 -8.29
N VAL A 81 17.50 -4.38 -9.18
CA VAL A 81 16.97 -5.72 -8.93
C VAL A 81 17.72 -6.39 -7.77
N ALA A 82 19.05 -6.35 -7.76
CA ALA A 82 19.85 -6.91 -6.68
C ALA A 82 19.61 -6.17 -5.34
N ALA A 83 19.38 -4.86 -5.37
CA ALA A 83 19.04 -4.08 -4.19
C ALA A 83 17.66 -4.47 -3.63
N GLU A 84 16.66 -4.65 -4.49
CA GLU A 84 15.32 -5.11 -4.12
C GLU A 84 15.38 -6.50 -3.45
N VAL A 85 16.09 -7.45 -4.04
CA VAL A 85 16.29 -8.79 -3.45
C VAL A 85 16.96 -8.69 -2.08
N ARG A 86 17.99 -7.86 -1.92
CA ARG A 86 18.65 -7.65 -0.61
C ARG A 86 17.71 -7.06 0.43
N GLN A 87 16.83 -6.14 0.06
CA GLN A 87 15.84 -5.57 0.97
C GLN A 87 14.82 -6.62 1.42
N LEU A 88 14.33 -7.45 0.49
CA LEU A 88 13.41 -8.55 0.82
C LEU A 88 14.06 -9.56 1.78
N GLN A 89 15.32 -9.94 1.53
CA GLN A 89 16.08 -10.83 2.41
C GLN A 89 16.28 -10.24 3.82
N ARG A 90 16.61 -8.94 3.90
CA ARG A 90 16.72 -8.23 5.18
C ARG A 90 15.38 -8.22 5.92
N GLY A 91 14.29 -7.95 5.22
CA GLY A 91 12.94 -8.00 5.78
C GLY A 91 12.64 -9.35 6.42
N ARG A 92 12.93 -10.45 5.71
CA ARG A 92 12.76 -11.81 6.25
C ARG A 92 13.58 -12.04 7.53
N SER A 93 14.86 -11.67 7.53
CA SER A 93 15.71 -11.82 8.72
C SER A 93 15.19 -11.04 9.94
N ILE A 94 14.59 -9.86 9.72
CA ILE A 94 13.94 -9.09 10.79
C ILE A 94 12.71 -9.84 11.31
N LEU A 95 11.87 -10.39 10.42
CA LEU A 95 10.69 -11.16 10.83
C LEU A 95 11.06 -12.43 11.61
N ASP A 96 12.12 -13.13 11.21
CA ASP A 96 12.62 -14.31 11.93
C ASP A 96 13.01 -13.96 13.37
N THR A 97 13.68 -12.82 13.54
CA THR A 97 14.09 -12.31 14.87
C THR A 97 12.87 -11.98 15.72
N VAL A 98 11.91 -11.24 15.14
CA VAL A 98 10.66 -10.85 15.79
C VAL A 98 9.83 -12.06 16.21
N LEU A 99 9.72 -13.09 15.37
CA LEU A 99 9.04 -14.35 15.70
C LEU A 99 9.72 -15.07 16.87
N GLY A 100 11.05 -15.09 16.89
CA GLY A 100 11.83 -15.68 17.98
C GLY A 100 11.58 -14.99 19.33
N GLU A 101 11.48 -13.67 19.34
CA GLU A 101 11.16 -12.88 20.54
C GLU A 101 9.70 -13.06 20.99
N ALA A 102 8.76 -13.03 20.04
CA ALA A 102 7.34 -13.23 20.31
C ALA A 102 7.05 -14.60 20.94
N ASN A 103 7.67 -15.67 20.43
CA ASN A 103 7.52 -17.02 20.98
C ASN A 103 8.09 -17.17 22.40
N LYS A 104 9.10 -16.37 22.78
CA LYS A 104 9.61 -16.34 24.16
C LYS A 104 8.58 -15.66 25.06
N LEU A 105 8.07 -14.50 24.62
CA LEU A 105 7.09 -13.72 25.36
C LEU A 105 5.79 -14.51 25.62
N GLU A 106 5.33 -15.31 24.66
CA GLU A 106 4.11 -16.14 24.79
C GLU A 106 4.10 -17.05 26.04
N ARG A 107 5.28 -17.51 26.46
CA ARG A 107 5.47 -18.40 27.62
C ARG A 107 5.23 -17.69 28.95
N ASP A 108 5.44 -16.38 28.98
CA ASP A 108 5.39 -15.55 30.18
C ASP A 108 4.08 -14.75 30.31
N LEU A 109 3.23 -14.76 29.27
CA LEU A 109 1.98 -14.00 29.23
C LEU A 109 0.78 -14.74 29.85
N GLY A 110 -0.11 -13.96 30.47
CA GLY A 110 -1.43 -14.43 30.91
C GLY A 110 -2.42 -14.63 29.73
N PRO A 111 -3.58 -15.28 29.97
CA PRO A 111 -4.50 -15.69 28.89
C PRO A 111 -4.99 -14.55 28.00
N ARG A 112 -5.26 -13.37 28.57
CA ARG A 112 -5.78 -12.20 27.84
C ARG A 112 -4.74 -11.59 26.89
N ASP A 113 -3.48 -11.58 27.29
CA ASP A 113 -2.41 -11.01 26.47
C ASP A 113 -1.96 -12.00 25.37
N ARG A 114 -2.12 -13.30 25.62
CA ARG A 114 -1.84 -14.35 24.63
C ARG A 114 -2.72 -14.20 23.39
N GLU A 115 -4.02 -13.90 23.54
CA GLU A 115 -4.91 -13.65 22.40
C GLU A 115 -4.40 -12.51 21.50
N LYS A 116 -3.91 -11.42 22.10
CA LYS A 116 -3.36 -10.29 21.33
C LYS A 116 -2.03 -10.65 20.66
N LEU A 117 -1.20 -11.47 21.31
CA LEU A 117 0.03 -11.97 20.73
C LEU A 117 -0.23 -12.92 19.55
N GLU A 118 -1.27 -13.76 19.63
CA GLU A 118 -1.68 -14.64 18.54
C GLU A 118 -2.09 -13.84 17.29
N GLU A 119 -2.87 -12.76 17.45
CA GLU A 119 -3.22 -11.85 16.35
C GLU A 119 -1.97 -11.21 15.72
N TYR A 120 -1.00 -10.82 16.55
CA TYR A 120 0.27 -10.28 16.09
C TYR A 120 1.09 -11.32 15.31
N LEU A 121 1.21 -12.54 15.83
CA LEU A 121 1.92 -13.64 15.18
C LEU A 121 1.28 -14.02 13.84
N ALA A 122 -0.05 -14.02 13.76
CA ALA A 122 -0.78 -14.22 12.51
C ALA A 122 -0.44 -13.14 11.48
N ALA A 123 -0.43 -11.86 11.89
CA ALA A 123 -0.04 -10.75 11.02
C ALA A 123 1.40 -10.87 10.51
N VAL A 124 2.33 -11.31 11.36
CA VAL A 124 3.73 -11.53 10.98
C VAL A 124 3.87 -12.64 9.93
N ARG A 125 3.17 -13.77 10.11
CA ARG A 125 3.16 -14.88 9.14
C ARG A 125 2.61 -14.46 7.77
N ASN A 126 1.55 -13.65 7.76
CA ASN A 126 0.99 -13.11 6.52
C ASN A 126 2.01 -12.22 5.80
N LEU A 127 2.71 -11.35 6.54
CA LEU A 127 3.75 -10.50 5.96
C LEU A 127 4.94 -11.32 5.41
N GLU A 128 5.35 -12.38 6.10
CA GLU A 128 6.40 -13.28 5.63
C GLU A 128 6.03 -13.94 4.29
N SER A 129 4.80 -14.47 4.20
CA SER A 129 4.28 -15.06 2.96
C SER A 129 4.33 -14.07 1.79
N ARG A 130 3.91 -12.81 2.02
CA ARG A 130 4.00 -11.74 1.03
C ARG A 130 5.45 -11.45 0.61
N LEU A 131 6.40 -11.38 1.55
CA LEU A 131 7.82 -11.15 1.22
C LEU A 131 8.41 -12.29 0.38
N GLN A 132 8.08 -13.53 0.71
CA GLN A 132 8.52 -14.69 -0.06
C GLN A 132 7.99 -14.63 -1.48
N GLN A 133 6.72 -14.27 -1.64
CA GLN A 133 6.10 -14.17 -2.96
C GLN A 133 6.69 -13.01 -3.78
N SER A 134 6.88 -11.83 -3.18
CA SER A 134 7.55 -10.69 -3.81
C SER A 134 8.92 -11.06 -4.36
N GLN A 135 9.69 -11.87 -3.63
CA GLN A 135 11.00 -12.34 -4.08
C GLN A 135 10.93 -13.18 -5.37
N GLY A 136 9.85 -13.96 -5.52
CA GLY A 136 9.58 -14.73 -6.75
C GLY A 136 9.25 -13.83 -7.95
N TRP A 137 8.67 -12.65 -7.72
CA TRP A 137 8.33 -11.69 -8.76
C TRP A 137 9.50 -10.82 -9.21
N THR A 138 10.47 -10.54 -8.33
CA THR A 138 11.62 -9.65 -8.64
C THR A 138 12.41 -10.10 -9.89
N LYS A 139 12.41 -11.40 -10.22
CA LYS A 139 13.10 -11.95 -11.42
C LYS A 139 12.19 -12.19 -12.63
N LYS A 140 10.87 -12.10 -12.46
CA LYS A 140 9.94 -12.22 -13.58
C LYS A 140 9.97 -10.91 -14.38
N PRO A 141 9.77 -10.95 -15.71
CA PRO A 141 9.60 -9.72 -16.46
C PRO A 141 8.33 -8.97 -16.03
N LYS A 142 8.36 -7.64 -16.13
CA LYS A 142 7.19 -6.78 -15.96
C LYS A 142 6.32 -6.80 -17.22
N PRO A 143 5.00 -6.59 -17.08
CA PRO A 143 4.12 -6.49 -18.24
C PRO A 143 4.50 -5.30 -19.11
N ARG A 144 4.29 -5.43 -20.42
CA ARG A 144 4.49 -4.34 -21.38
C ARG A 144 3.15 -3.73 -21.72
N VAL A 145 3.10 -2.40 -21.77
CA VAL A 145 1.92 -1.62 -22.11
C VAL A 145 2.26 -0.65 -23.24
N ASP A 146 1.32 -0.43 -24.15
CA ASP A 146 1.41 0.63 -25.16
C ASP A 146 0.86 1.93 -24.59
N ALA A 147 1.55 2.45 -23.57
CA ALA A 147 1.20 3.67 -22.87
C ALA A 147 2.45 4.51 -22.67
N LYS A 148 2.33 5.82 -22.90
CA LYS A 148 3.40 6.76 -22.62
C LYS A 148 3.56 6.92 -21.10
N PRO A 149 4.80 6.88 -20.56
CA PRO A 149 5.02 7.20 -19.15
C PRO A 149 4.42 8.57 -18.80
N PRO A 150 3.61 8.68 -17.73
CA PRO A 150 3.05 9.94 -17.32
C PRO A 150 4.14 10.85 -16.73
N THR A 151 3.90 12.15 -16.81
CA THR A 151 4.69 13.16 -16.08
C THR A 151 3.86 13.61 -14.89
N ASP A 152 4.47 13.69 -13.71
CA ASP A 152 3.76 14.18 -12.53
C ASP A 152 3.37 15.66 -12.71
N VAL A 153 2.15 15.97 -12.29
CA VAL A 153 1.62 17.34 -12.32
C VAL A 153 2.21 18.11 -11.14
N ALA A 154 2.89 19.23 -11.44
CA ALA A 154 3.53 20.06 -10.43
C ALA A 154 2.58 21.12 -9.85
N ASP A 155 1.62 21.60 -10.64
CA ASP A 155 0.63 22.60 -10.20
C ASP A 155 -0.50 21.94 -9.40
N ARG A 156 -0.71 22.41 -8.18
CA ARG A 156 -1.79 21.94 -7.30
C ARG A 156 -3.18 22.28 -7.84
N ASN A 157 -3.30 23.29 -8.69
CA ASN A 157 -4.55 23.69 -9.33
C ASN A 157 -4.96 22.75 -10.46
N GLU A 158 -4.04 21.92 -10.95
CA GLU A 158 -4.26 20.88 -11.96
C GLU A 158 -4.58 19.51 -11.32
N ALA A 159 -5.21 19.52 -10.15
CA ALA A 159 -5.54 18.31 -9.39
C ALA A 159 -6.40 17.30 -10.16
N ILE A 160 -7.24 17.78 -11.08
CA ILE A 160 -8.05 16.92 -11.97
C ILE A 160 -7.15 16.08 -12.87
N GLU A 161 -6.11 16.69 -13.46
CA GLU A 161 -5.17 15.96 -14.33
C GLU A 161 -4.33 14.98 -13.51
N GLN A 162 -3.88 15.35 -12.31
CA GLN A 162 -3.18 14.42 -11.42
C GLN A 162 -4.06 13.20 -11.07
N GLN A 163 -5.33 13.42 -10.76
CA GLN A 163 -6.29 12.36 -10.46
C GLN A 163 -6.54 11.49 -11.70
N ARG A 164 -6.68 12.09 -12.87
CA ARG A 164 -6.86 11.37 -14.14
C ARG A 164 -5.67 10.45 -14.43
N LEU A 165 -4.45 10.95 -14.30
CA LEU A 165 -3.25 10.14 -14.48
C LEU A 165 -3.18 8.98 -13.48
N MET A 166 -3.62 9.19 -12.24
CA MET A 166 -3.68 8.10 -11.25
C MET A 166 -4.72 7.05 -11.65
N TYR A 167 -5.89 7.44 -12.16
CA TYR A 167 -6.87 6.49 -12.68
C TYR A 167 -6.34 5.70 -13.87
N ASP A 168 -5.61 6.34 -14.79
CA ASP A 168 -4.95 5.64 -15.89
C ASP A 168 -4.00 4.56 -15.36
N MET A 169 -3.24 4.86 -14.29
CA MET A 169 -2.39 3.85 -13.64
C MET A 169 -3.19 2.71 -13.02
N MET A 170 -4.31 3.01 -12.37
CA MET A 170 -5.19 1.98 -11.80
C MET A 170 -5.72 1.05 -12.88
N VAL A 171 -6.16 1.61 -14.01
CA VAL A 171 -6.65 0.84 -15.17
C VAL A 171 -5.54 -0.06 -15.71
N LEU A 172 -4.35 0.47 -15.97
CA LEU A 172 -3.22 -0.33 -16.48
C LEU A 172 -2.79 -1.43 -15.49
N ALA A 173 -2.78 -1.12 -14.18
CA ALA A 173 -2.42 -2.08 -13.14
C ALA A 173 -3.39 -3.28 -13.10
N LEU A 174 -4.69 -3.02 -13.25
CA LEU A 174 -5.72 -4.06 -13.32
C LEU A 174 -5.69 -4.82 -14.66
N GLN A 175 -5.55 -4.12 -15.79
CA GLN A 175 -5.50 -4.74 -17.13
C GLN A 175 -4.34 -5.71 -17.30
N THR A 176 -3.22 -5.43 -16.64
CA THR A 176 -2.00 -6.25 -16.72
C THR A 176 -1.90 -7.30 -15.62
N ASP A 177 -2.92 -7.43 -14.77
CA ASP A 177 -2.92 -8.27 -13.55
C ASP A 177 -1.69 -7.99 -12.65
N SER A 178 -1.24 -6.73 -12.62
CA SER A 178 -0.12 -6.32 -11.76
C SER A 178 -0.52 -6.28 -10.29
N THR A 179 -1.79 -5.98 -10.01
CA THR A 179 -2.47 -6.09 -8.72
C THR A 179 -3.95 -6.37 -8.96
N ARG A 180 -4.62 -6.98 -7.97
CA ARG A 180 -6.09 -7.11 -7.93
C ARG A 180 -6.74 -6.26 -6.85
N THR A 181 -5.93 -5.57 -6.04
CA THR A 181 -6.39 -4.77 -4.90
C THR A 181 -5.83 -3.37 -5.03
N ILE A 182 -6.71 -2.37 -5.07
CA ILE A 182 -6.33 -0.97 -5.12
C ILE A 182 -7.19 -0.19 -4.13
N THR A 183 -6.54 0.61 -3.29
CA THR A 183 -7.19 1.64 -2.48
C THR A 183 -6.71 2.98 -2.99
N PHE A 184 -7.63 3.89 -3.31
CA PHE A 184 -7.28 5.25 -3.71
C PHE A 184 -7.98 6.27 -2.82
N GLN A 185 -7.19 7.03 -2.06
CA GLN A 185 -7.70 8.12 -1.24
C GLN A 185 -7.58 9.46 -1.98
N LEU A 186 -8.73 10.00 -2.36
CA LEU A 186 -8.84 11.40 -2.78
C LEU A 186 -8.96 12.26 -1.53
N SER A 187 -7.88 12.95 -1.19
CA SER A 187 -7.94 13.96 -0.15
C SER A 187 -8.54 15.25 -0.71
N GLY A 188 -9.22 16.01 0.16
CA GLY A 188 -9.85 17.27 -0.20
C GLY A 188 -8.88 18.18 -0.94
N LEU A 189 -9.26 18.56 -2.15
CA LEU A 189 -8.55 19.54 -2.95
C LEU A 189 -9.01 20.90 -2.44
N ASN A 190 -8.27 21.49 -1.49
CA ASN A 190 -8.44 22.91 -1.15
C ASN A 190 -7.96 23.82 -2.30
N ALA A 191 -7.74 23.26 -3.49
CA ALA A 191 -7.36 23.95 -4.71
C ALA A 191 -8.61 24.15 -5.55
N VAL A 192 -8.76 25.34 -6.11
CA VAL A 192 -9.80 25.66 -7.07
C VAL A 192 -9.35 25.07 -8.40
N PRO A 193 -10.02 24.02 -8.92
CA PRO A 193 -9.59 23.40 -10.17
C PRO A 193 -9.77 24.39 -11.32
N VAL A 194 -8.77 24.48 -12.18
CA VAL A 194 -8.87 25.27 -13.41
C VAL A 194 -9.77 24.52 -14.40
N ILE A 195 -11.00 25.00 -14.58
CA ILE A 195 -11.94 24.43 -15.56
C ILE A 195 -11.87 25.25 -16.85
N PRO A 196 -11.54 24.63 -18.01
CA PRO A 196 -11.53 25.33 -19.28
C PRO A 196 -12.84 26.08 -19.55
N GLY A 197 -12.77 27.39 -19.74
CA GLY A 197 -13.91 28.25 -20.01
C GLY A 197 -14.55 28.91 -18.78
N VAL A 198 -14.12 28.58 -17.56
CA VAL A 198 -14.57 29.24 -16.32
C VAL A 198 -13.53 30.25 -15.88
N LYS A 199 -13.93 31.52 -15.73
CA LYS A 199 -13.02 32.65 -15.38
C LYS A 199 -13.28 33.29 -14.01
N THR A 200 -14.37 32.91 -13.35
CA THR A 200 -14.80 33.51 -12.09
C THR A 200 -14.99 32.43 -11.04
N ASP A 201 -14.35 32.66 -9.90
CA ASP A 201 -14.54 31.92 -8.66
C ASP A 201 -15.50 32.75 -7.79
N TRP A 202 -16.51 32.12 -7.17
CA TRP A 202 -17.46 32.81 -6.29
C TRP A 202 -17.09 32.56 -4.83
#